data_AF-A0A8V8TLQ8-F1
#
_entry.id   AF-A0A8V8TLQ8-F1
#
_cell.length_a   1.000
_cell.length_b   1.000
_cell.length_c   1.000
_cell.angle_alpha   90.00
_cell.angle_beta   90.00
_cell.angle_gamma   90.00
#
_symmetry.space_group_name_H-M   'P 1'
#
loop_
_entity.id
_entity.type
_entity.pdbx_description
1 polymer ?
#
loop_
_entity_poly.entity_id
_entity_poly.type
_entity_poly.pdbx_seq_one_letter_code
_entity_poly.pdbx_strand_id
1 'polypeptide(L)'
;MKKNTSKTTMRINKQDALCTPHSHDPRDLQNMLDGGEYAPFVSPPMLESNFIQVNRRGESIYLHNRANWVTVGICFSSSTHKIPNVMLLAHLTPGAQKDTETLFKSLLTSPPAEKLVLTRFLPLQFVTLSVHDAENMSLKVKLELEN
;
A
#
# COMPACT_ATOMS: atom_id res chain seq x y z
N MET A 1 25.69 -23.22 48.56
CA MET A 1 25.83 -23.60 47.13
C MET A 1 25.06 -22.60 46.28
N LYS A 2 25.76 -21.76 45.51
CA LYS A 2 25.17 -20.84 44.51
C LYS A 2 24.58 -21.66 43.37
N LYS A 3 23.30 -21.47 43.02
CA LYS A 3 22.72 -21.92 41.76
C LYS A 3 22.35 -20.69 40.95
N ASN A 4 23.19 -20.38 39.97
CA ASN A 4 22.92 -19.43 38.91
C ASN A 4 22.09 -20.17 37.85
N THR A 5 20.94 -19.65 37.47
CA THR A 5 20.30 -20.05 36.20
C THR A 5 19.79 -18.80 35.49
N SER A 6 20.22 -18.71 34.24
CA SER A 6 20.17 -17.57 33.33
C SER A 6 18.76 -17.19 32.90
N LYS A 7 18.58 -15.88 32.68
CA LYS A 7 17.46 -15.26 31.96
C LYS A 7 17.25 -15.94 30.60
N THR A 8 16.06 -16.50 30.37
CA THR A 8 15.57 -16.77 29.01
C THR A 8 14.68 -15.62 28.60
N THR A 9 15.31 -14.55 28.11
CA THR A 9 14.62 -13.53 27.32
C THR A 9 14.04 -14.24 26.11
N MET A 10 12.70 -14.32 26.03
CA MET A 10 12.02 -14.74 24.81
C MET A 10 12.48 -13.80 23.70
N ARG A 11 13.38 -14.29 22.84
CA ARG A 11 13.67 -13.66 21.56
C ARG A 11 12.40 -13.79 20.74
N ILE A 12 11.58 -12.74 20.76
CA ILE A 12 10.54 -12.53 19.75
C ILE A 12 11.28 -12.58 18.42
N ASN A 13 11.00 -13.62 17.65
CA ASN A 13 11.65 -13.87 16.39
C ASN A 13 11.30 -12.72 15.44
N LYS A 14 12.30 -11.91 15.07
CA LYS A 14 12.16 -10.72 14.21
C LYS A 14 11.78 -11.06 12.75
N GLN A 15 11.38 -12.30 12.50
CA GLN A 15 11.13 -12.85 11.17
C GLN A 15 9.64 -12.92 10.81
N ASP A 16 8.73 -12.76 11.77
CA ASP A 16 7.28 -12.73 11.50
C ASP A 16 6.75 -11.32 11.13
N ALA A 17 7.63 -10.30 11.09
CA ALA A 17 7.27 -8.91 10.83
C ALA A 17 7.53 -8.45 9.38
N LEU A 18 8.06 -9.32 8.52
CA LEU A 18 8.44 -9.00 7.15
C LEU A 18 7.65 -9.89 6.17
N CYS A 19 6.31 -9.83 6.22
CA CYS A 19 5.58 -9.98 4.96
C CYS A 19 5.86 -8.72 4.14
N THR A 20 7.02 -8.68 3.49
CA THR A 20 7.14 -7.94 2.24
C THR A 20 6.06 -8.54 1.33
N PRO A 21 5.06 -7.77 0.90
CA PRO A 21 4.12 -8.28 -0.08
C PRO A 21 4.92 -8.77 -1.29
N HIS A 22 4.39 -9.79 -1.94
CA HIS A 22 4.95 -10.37 -3.15
C HIS A 22 5.37 -9.24 -4.08
N SER A 23 6.58 -9.31 -4.65
CA SER A 23 7.19 -8.24 -5.44
C SER A 23 6.14 -7.58 -6.34
N HIS A 24 5.71 -6.38 -5.95
CA HIS A 24 4.74 -5.63 -6.74
C HIS A 24 5.40 -5.26 -8.05
N ASP A 25 4.81 -5.71 -9.15
CA ASP A 25 5.31 -5.37 -10.46
C ASP A 25 5.18 -3.84 -10.61
N PRO A 26 6.15 -3.19 -11.26
CA PRO A 26 5.98 -1.81 -11.63
C PRO A 26 4.69 -1.69 -12.46
N ARG A 27 3.85 -0.69 -12.16
CA ARG A 27 2.58 -0.38 -12.84
C ARG A 27 1.36 -1.14 -12.33
N ASP A 28 1.38 -1.76 -11.16
CA ASP A 28 0.22 -2.45 -10.58
C ASP A 28 -1.04 -1.58 -10.51
N LEU A 29 -0.90 -0.32 -10.05
CA LEU A 29 -2.04 0.60 -9.98
C LEU A 29 -2.52 0.96 -11.38
N GLN A 30 -1.60 1.20 -12.32
CA GLN A 30 -1.96 1.51 -13.69
C GLN A 30 -2.67 0.34 -14.39
N ASN A 31 -2.15 -0.88 -14.24
CA ASN A 31 -2.74 -2.11 -14.78
C ASN A 31 -4.16 -2.32 -14.23
N MET A 32 -4.37 -2.07 -12.94
CA MET A 32 -5.70 -2.12 -12.32
C MET A 32 -6.65 -1.06 -12.92
N LEU A 33 -6.19 0.17 -13.13
CA LEU A 33 -6.99 1.24 -13.74
C LEU A 33 -7.33 0.98 -15.20
N ASP A 34 -6.40 0.40 -15.96
CA ASP A 34 -6.58 0.01 -17.36
C ASP A 34 -7.64 -1.09 -17.54
N GLY A 35 -8.06 -1.75 -16.45
CA GLY A 35 -9.25 -2.61 -16.42
C GLY A 35 -10.58 -1.88 -16.71
N GLY A 36 -10.59 -0.55 -16.71
CA GLY A 36 -11.70 0.26 -17.23
C GLY A 36 -12.82 0.57 -16.22
N GLU A 37 -12.76 0.06 -14.98
CA GLU A 37 -13.72 0.40 -13.92
C GLU A 37 -13.71 1.90 -13.59
N TYR A 38 -12.56 2.56 -13.80
CA TYR A 38 -12.34 3.97 -13.50
C TYR A 38 -12.00 4.75 -14.79
N ALA A 39 -13.00 4.93 -15.67
CA ALA A 39 -12.84 5.47 -17.02
C ALA A 39 -11.94 6.73 -17.15
N PRO A 40 -11.98 7.75 -16.26
CA PRO A 40 -11.11 8.92 -16.37
C PRO A 40 -9.61 8.63 -16.23
N PHE A 41 -9.25 7.48 -15.65
CA PHE A 41 -7.88 7.10 -15.30
C PHE A 41 -7.36 5.91 -16.10
N VAL A 42 -8.01 5.59 -17.22
CA VAL A 42 -7.52 4.58 -18.16
C VAL A 42 -6.36 5.17 -18.96
N SER A 43 -5.19 4.57 -18.83
CA SER A 43 -3.95 4.89 -19.55
C SER A 43 -3.38 6.32 -19.47
N PRO A 44 -3.65 7.18 -18.46
CA PRO A 44 -2.91 8.42 -18.31
C PRO A 44 -1.46 8.10 -17.89
N PRO A 45 -0.47 8.93 -18.26
CA PRO A 45 0.82 8.88 -17.61
C PRO A 45 0.63 9.07 -16.10
N MET A 46 1.23 8.18 -15.31
CA MET A 46 1.08 8.16 -13.85
C MET A 46 2.43 7.95 -13.19
N LEU A 47 2.70 8.77 -12.17
CA LEU A 47 3.74 8.49 -11.20
C LEU A 47 3.13 7.65 -10.09
N GLU A 48 3.63 6.45 -9.87
CA GLU A 48 3.14 5.58 -8.80
C GLU A 48 4.27 5.09 -7.89
N SER A 49 3.94 4.87 -6.63
CA SER A 49 4.86 4.28 -5.64
C SER A 49 4.09 3.67 -4.48
N ASN A 50 4.71 2.69 -3.83
CA ASN A 50 4.15 1.98 -2.68
C ASN A 50 4.70 2.54 -1.37
N PHE A 51 3.81 2.72 -0.40
CA PHE A 51 4.13 3.24 0.92
C PHE A 51 3.48 2.37 2.00
N ILE A 52 4.06 2.39 3.20
CA ILE A 52 3.41 1.91 4.41
C ILE A 52 2.84 3.14 5.13
N GLN A 53 1.59 3.07 5.54
CA GLN A 53 1.02 4.14 6.35
C GLN A 53 1.67 4.14 7.74
N VAL A 54 2.15 5.29 8.18
CA VAL A 54 2.75 5.48 9.51
C VAL A 54 1.92 6.44 10.36
N ASN A 55 2.06 6.34 11.68
CA ASN A 55 1.48 7.30 12.61
C ASN A 55 2.39 8.54 12.76
N ARG A 56 2.00 9.50 13.61
CA ARG A 56 2.77 10.75 13.85
C ARG A 56 4.14 10.52 14.49
N ARG A 57 4.41 9.35 15.04
CA ARG A 57 5.70 8.95 15.61
C ARG A 57 6.59 8.23 14.60
N GLY A 58 6.11 8.03 13.36
CA GLY A 58 6.79 7.26 12.33
C GLY A 58 6.60 5.75 12.45
N GLU A 59 5.74 5.27 13.36
CA GLU A 59 5.51 3.84 13.54
C GLU A 59 4.50 3.32 12.49
N SER A 60 4.80 2.17 11.88
CA SER A 60 3.92 1.53 10.90
C SER A 60 2.55 1.20 11.50
N ILE A 61 1.49 1.49 10.74
CA ILE A 61 0.13 1.12 11.09
C ILE A 61 -0.12 -0.31 10.63
N TYR A 62 -0.62 -1.15 11.53
CA TYR A 62 -0.98 -2.54 11.23
C TYR A 62 -2.50 -2.72 11.27
N LEU A 63 -3.06 -3.32 10.22
CA LEU A 63 -4.46 -3.73 10.12
C LEU A 63 -4.50 -5.25 9.94
N HIS A 64 -5.28 -5.96 10.74
CA HIS A 64 -5.38 -7.43 10.68
C HIS A 64 -4.00 -8.14 10.70
N ASN A 65 -3.11 -7.71 11.61
CA ASN A 65 -1.73 -8.20 11.75
C ASN A 65 -0.83 -8.04 10.51
N ARG A 66 -1.16 -7.10 9.60
CA ARG A 66 -0.34 -6.78 8.42
C ARG A 66 -0.09 -5.28 8.34
N ALA A 67 1.07 -4.88 7.82
CA ALA A 67 1.35 -3.48 7.57
C ALA A 67 0.31 -2.91 6.60
N ASN A 68 -0.17 -1.70 6.87
CA ASN A 68 -1.16 -1.04 6.03
C ASN A 68 -0.46 -0.43 4.80
N TRP A 69 -0.35 -1.23 3.75
CA TRP A 69 0.21 -0.84 2.46
C TRP A 69 -0.75 0.06 1.69
N VAL A 70 -0.19 1.10 1.08
CA VAL A 70 -0.90 2.08 0.26
C VAL A 70 -0.09 2.34 -1.00
N THR A 71 -0.70 2.09 -2.15
CA THR A 71 -0.16 2.55 -3.43
C THR A 71 -0.67 3.96 -3.70
N VAL A 72 0.25 4.89 -3.95
CA VAL A 72 -0.04 6.28 -4.29
C VAL A 72 0.21 6.46 -5.77
N GLY A 73 -0.78 6.98 -6.50
CA GLY A 73 -0.65 7.39 -7.90
C GLY A 73 -0.88 8.89 -8.06
N ILE A 74 -0.11 9.56 -8.91
CA ILE A 74 -0.32 10.95 -9.31
C ILE A 74 -0.48 11.00 -10.83
N CYS A 75 -1.63 11.47 -11.29
CA CYS A 75 -1.99 11.46 -12.70
C CYS A 75 -2.90 12.64 -13.08
N PHE A 76 -3.27 12.66 -14.36
CA PHE A 76 -4.21 13.61 -14.94
C PHE A 76 -5.62 13.06 -14.83
N SER A 77 -6.59 13.90 -14.47
CA SER A 77 -8.02 13.55 -14.50
C SER A 77 -8.65 13.64 -15.89
N SER A 78 -7.97 14.29 -16.84
CA SER A 78 -8.39 14.34 -18.25
C SER A 78 -7.20 14.65 -19.15
N SER A 79 -7.35 14.34 -20.44
CA SER A 79 -6.35 14.64 -21.49
C SER A 79 -6.14 16.13 -21.76
N THR A 80 -6.97 17.01 -21.20
CA THR A 80 -6.88 18.46 -21.40
C THR A 80 -5.96 19.16 -20.39
N HIS A 81 -5.60 18.49 -19.29
CA HIS A 81 -4.72 19.05 -18.27
C HIS A 81 -3.25 18.95 -18.70
N LYS A 82 -2.48 20.01 -18.44
CA LYS A 82 -1.04 20.07 -18.76
C LYS A 82 -0.12 19.59 -17.64
N ILE A 83 -0.65 19.44 -16.43
CA ILE A 83 0.05 18.90 -15.26
C ILE A 83 -0.85 17.90 -14.52
N PRO A 84 -0.27 16.93 -13.78
CA PRO A 84 -1.05 16.05 -12.91
C PRO A 84 -1.85 16.88 -11.89
N ASN A 85 -3.11 16.49 -11.67
CA ASN A 85 -4.02 17.23 -10.80
C ASN A 85 -4.82 16.33 -9.85
N VAL A 86 -4.61 15.01 -9.88
CA VAL A 86 -5.26 14.06 -8.98
C VAL A 86 -4.22 13.14 -8.35
N MET A 87 -4.37 12.92 -7.05
CA MET A 87 -3.71 11.84 -6.32
C MET A 87 -4.71 10.71 -6.06
N LEU A 88 -4.31 9.49 -6.39
CA LEU A 88 -5.04 8.24 -6.21
C LEU A 88 -4.42 7.46 -5.06
N LEU A 89 -5.25 6.88 -4.19
CA LEU A 89 -4.81 5.99 -3.13
C LEU A 89 -5.49 4.64 -3.28
N ALA A 90 -4.71 3.58 -3.45
CA ALA A 90 -5.21 2.21 -3.47
C ALA A 90 -4.63 1.40 -2.32
N HIS A 91 -5.41 0.44 -1.83
CA HIS A 91 -4.98 -0.51 -0.82
C HIS A 91 -4.98 -1.90 -1.38
N LEU A 92 -4.01 -2.69 -0.93
CA LEU A 92 -3.93 -4.10 -1.23
C LEU A 92 -4.94 -4.85 -0.37
N THR A 93 -5.87 -5.53 -1.03
CA THR A 93 -6.85 -6.39 -0.36
C THR A 93 -6.49 -7.85 -0.64
N PRO A 94 -6.52 -8.72 0.38
CA PRO A 94 -6.34 -10.16 0.16
C PRO A 94 -7.33 -10.63 -0.90
N GLY A 95 -6.84 -11.33 -1.92
CA GLY A 95 -7.71 -11.95 -2.92
C GLY A 95 -8.71 -12.86 -2.21
N ALA A 96 -9.98 -12.76 -2.58
CA ALA A 96 -10.97 -13.73 -2.12
C ALA A 96 -10.51 -15.12 -2.59
N GLN A 97 -10.31 -16.03 -1.63
CA GLN A 97 -10.10 -17.44 -1.97
C GLN A 97 -11.32 -17.88 -2.78
N LYS A 98 -11.10 -18.41 -3.98
CA LYS A 98 -12.18 -19.13 -4.65
C LYS A 98 -12.42 -20.38 -3.83
N ASP A 99 -13.51 -20.42 -3.06
CA ASP A 99 -13.90 -21.51 -2.16
C ASP A 99 -14.18 -22.87 -2.84
N THR A 100 -13.69 -23.07 -4.06
CA THR A 100 -13.91 -24.26 -4.89
C THR A 100 -12.64 -25.07 -5.14
N GLU A 101 -11.51 -24.73 -4.51
CA GLU A 101 -10.28 -25.51 -4.66
C GLU A 101 -10.04 -26.47 -3.48
N THR A 102 -9.78 -27.74 -3.80
CA THR A 102 -9.46 -28.77 -2.81
C THR A 102 -8.14 -28.43 -2.12
N LEU A 103 -8.00 -28.80 -0.83
CA LEU A 103 -6.81 -28.51 0.00
C LEU A 103 -5.47 -28.87 -0.68
N PHE A 104 -5.45 -29.92 -1.50
CA PHE A 104 -4.27 -30.33 -2.26
C PHE A 104 -3.95 -29.41 -3.45
N LYS A 105 -4.95 -28.86 -4.14
CA LYS A 105 -4.73 -27.85 -5.19
C LYS A 105 -4.24 -26.54 -4.58
N SER A 106 -4.82 -26.12 -3.46
CA SER A 106 -4.41 -24.89 -2.76
C SER A 106 -2.93 -24.91 -2.32
N LEU A 107 -2.35 -26.09 -2.06
CA LEU A 107 -0.92 -26.25 -1.72
C LEU A 107 0.01 -26.20 -2.96
N LEU A 108 -0.54 -26.46 -4.14
CA LEU A 108 0.17 -26.49 -5.43
C LEU A 108 -0.04 -25.22 -6.26
N THR A 109 -0.99 -24.37 -5.87
CA THR A 109 -1.27 -23.08 -6.50
C THR A 109 -0.54 -21.95 -5.78
N SER A 110 -0.11 -20.95 -6.56
CA SER A 110 0.35 -19.66 -6.03
C SER A 110 -0.69 -19.09 -5.04
N PRO A 111 -0.27 -18.43 -3.93
CA PRO A 111 -1.21 -17.75 -3.05
C PRO A 111 -2.17 -16.85 -3.84
N PRO A 112 -3.42 -16.68 -3.36
CA PRO A 112 -4.43 -15.90 -4.07
C PRO A 112 -3.89 -14.51 -4.40
N ALA A 113 -4.00 -14.12 -5.67
CA ALA A 113 -3.50 -12.85 -6.15
C ALA A 113 -4.12 -11.72 -5.32
N GLU A 114 -3.27 -10.98 -4.62
CA GLU A 114 -3.69 -9.80 -3.88
C GLU A 114 -4.20 -8.76 -4.89
N LYS A 115 -5.36 -8.16 -4.63
CA LYS A 115 -6.01 -7.22 -5.55
C LYS A 115 -5.87 -5.81 -4.99
N LEU A 116 -5.36 -4.89 -5.80
CA LEU A 116 -5.45 -3.47 -5.49
C LEU A 116 -6.89 -2.98 -5.62
N VAL A 117 -7.32 -2.21 -4.63
CA VAL A 117 -8.63 -1.56 -4.61
C VAL A 117 -8.40 -0.07 -4.42
N LEU A 118 -8.90 0.73 -5.34
CA LEU A 118 -8.85 2.19 -5.26
C LEU A 118 -9.81 2.68 -4.17
N THR A 119 -9.31 3.43 -3.19
CA THR A 119 -10.11 3.87 -2.04
C THR A 119 -10.36 5.37 -2.03
N ARG A 120 -9.45 6.18 -2.61
CA ARG A 120 -9.59 7.63 -2.61
C ARG A 120 -9.09 8.29 -3.89
N PHE A 121 -9.78 9.37 -4.23
CA PHE A 121 -9.43 10.36 -5.25
C PHE A 121 -9.27 11.70 -4.55
N LEU A 122 -8.11 12.32 -4.69
CA LEU A 122 -7.78 13.55 -3.99
C LEU A 122 -7.32 14.59 -5.02
N PRO A 123 -8.15 15.61 -5.34
CA PRO A 123 -7.72 16.71 -6.19
C PRO A 123 -6.51 17.41 -5.57
N LEU A 124 -5.43 17.56 -6.32
CA LEU A 124 -4.17 18.07 -5.80
C LEU A 124 -4.26 19.54 -5.35
N GLN A 125 -5.24 20.30 -5.83
CA GLN A 125 -5.50 21.66 -5.34
C GLN A 125 -5.87 21.71 -3.84
N PHE A 126 -6.26 20.58 -3.25
CA PHE A 126 -6.61 20.44 -1.83
C PHE A 126 -5.61 19.56 -1.07
N VAL A 127 -4.45 19.27 -1.66
CA VAL A 127 -3.44 18.37 -1.07
C VAL A 127 -2.10 19.08 -0.98
N THR A 128 -1.55 19.15 0.24
CA THR A 128 -0.14 19.46 0.44
C THR A 128 0.65 18.16 0.59
N LEU A 129 1.63 17.95 -0.28
CA LEU A 129 2.62 16.89 -0.16
C LEU A 129 3.95 17.48 0.32
N SER A 130 4.50 16.96 1.40
CA SER A 130 5.79 17.40 1.93
C SER A 130 6.64 16.21 2.41
N VAL A 131 7.96 16.31 2.33
CA VAL A 131 8.85 15.38 3.01
C VAL A 131 8.68 15.57 4.51
N HIS A 132 8.29 14.50 5.21
CA HIS A 132 8.15 14.54 6.66
C HIS A 132 9.47 14.25 7.35
N ASP A 133 10.13 13.19 6.89
CA ASP A 133 11.43 12.74 7.38
C ASP A 133 12.14 12.03 6.22
N ALA A 134 13.23 12.63 5.74
CA ALA A 134 13.99 12.11 4.61
C ALA A 134 14.80 10.86 4.97
N GLU A 135 15.28 10.75 6.21
CA GLU A 135 16.06 9.60 6.67
C GLU A 135 15.16 8.35 6.72
N ASN A 136 13.93 8.53 7.20
CA ASN A 136 12.91 7.49 7.23
C ASN A 136 12.10 7.38 5.92
N MET A 137 12.47 8.11 4.86
CA MET A 137 11.81 8.09 3.55
C MET A 137 10.28 8.30 3.63
N SER A 138 9.85 9.19 4.53
CA SER A 138 8.43 9.40 4.82
C SER A 138 7.89 10.70 4.21
N LEU A 139 6.71 10.60 3.63
CA LEU A 139 5.95 11.73 3.09
C LEU A 139 4.75 12.03 3.99
N LYS A 140 4.42 13.31 4.10
CA LYS A 140 3.19 13.79 4.74
C LYS A 140 2.25 14.32 3.68
N VAL A 141 1.03 13.79 3.72
CA VAL A 141 -0.12 14.28 2.96
C VAL A 141 -1.02 15.03 3.92
N LYS A 142 -1.31 16.30 3.63
CA LYS A 142 -2.28 17.12 4.36
C LYS A 142 -3.41 17.50 3.41
N LEU A 143 -4.65 17.32 3.87
CA LEU A 143 -5.83 17.82 3.17
C LEU A 143 -6.13 19.24 3.66
N GLU A 144 -6.33 20.15 2.71
CA GLU A 144 -6.68 21.53 2.99
C GLU A 144 -8.10 21.75 2.48
N LEU A 145 -9.03 22.06 3.40
CA LEU A 145 -10.37 22.52 3.04
C LEU A 145 -10.28 24.04 2.86
N GLU A 146 -10.93 24.59 1.82
CA GLU A 146 -11.10 26.03 1.68
C GLU A 146 -11.80 26.58 2.95
N ASN A 147 -11.17 27.58 3.57
CA ASN A 147 -11.74 28.38 4.66
C ASN A 147 -12.36 29.66 4.10
#